data_AF-A0A845V2C7-F1
#
_entry.id   AF-A0A845V2C7-F1
#
_cell.length_a   1.000
_cell.length_b   1.000
_cell.length_c   1.000
_cell.angle_alpha   90.00
_cell.angle_beta   90.00
_cell.angle_gamma   90.00
#
_symmetry.space_group_name_H-M   'P 1'
#
loop_
_entity.id
_entity.type
_entity.pdbx_description
1 polymer ?
#
loop_
_entity_poly.entity_id
_entity_poly.type
_entity_poly.pdbx_seq_one_letter_code
_entity_poly.pdbx_strand_id
1 'polypeptide(L)' 'MAYRTPTRSDDEALLALVKSRAGGTFSGEIAKSSGLASHQVRVRTNRVREADEAAEGGADLSAAYW' A
#
# COMPACT_ATOMS: atom_id res chain seq x y z
N MET A 1 6.00 -12.08 -19.93
CA MET A 1 5.46 -10.82 -19.42
C MET A 1 6.61 -9.83 -19.28
N ALA A 2 6.53 -8.66 -19.92
CA ALA A 2 7.53 -7.62 -19.70
C ALA A 2 7.36 -7.08 -18.29
N TYR A 3 8.37 -7.26 -17.44
CA TYR A 3 8.41 -6.64 -16.12
C TYR A 3 8.65 -5.14 -16.33
N ARG A 4 7.61 -4.33 -16.14
CA ARG A 4 7.77 -2.87 -16.08
C ARG A 4 8.53 -2.55 -14.80
N THR A 5 9.71 -1.96 -14.93
CA THR A 5 10.44 -1.39 -13.79
C THR A 5 9.58 -0.30 -13.16
N PRO A 6 9.31 -0.35 -11.84
CA PRO A 6 8.64 0.72 -11.13
C PRO A 6 9.38 2.05 -11.34
N THR A 7 8.62 3.12 -11.56
CA THR A 7 9.17 4.47 -11.67
C THR A 7 9.05 5.18 -10.34
N ARG A 8 9.82 6.26 -10.15
CA ARG A 8 9.69 7.15 -8.99
C ARG A 8 8.25 7.63 -8.77
N SER A 9 7.51 7.93 -9.84
CA SER A 9 6.11 8.34 -9.73
C SER A 9 5.20 7.21 -9.23
N ASP A 10 5.51 5.95 -9.58
CA ASP A 10 4.78 4.80 -9.01
C ASP A 10 5.06 4.67 -7.50
N ASP A 11 6.31 4.91 -7.07
CA ASP A 11 6.71 4.87 -5.66
C ASP A 11 6.07 6.00 -4.84
N GLU A 12 6.05 7.23 -5.38
CA GLU A 12 5.39 8.38 -4.76
C GLU A 12 3.87 8.14 -4.61
N ALA A 13 3.24 7.56 -5.63
CA ALA A 13 1.84 7.16 -5.57
C ALA A 13 1.61 6.10 -4.50
N LEU A 14 2.46 5.06 -4.42
CA LEU A 14 2.38 4.03 -3.39
C LEU A 14 2.53 4.61 -1.99
N LEU A 15 3.52 5.50 -1.79
CA LEU A 15 3.77 6.16 -0.52
C LEU A 15 2.55 6.97 -0.06
N ALA A 16 1.87 7.68 -0.98
CA ALA A 16 0.65 8.42 -0.67
C ALA A 16 -0.50 7.49 -0.20
N LEU A 17 -0.65 6.32 -0.82
CA LEU A 17 -1.65 5.32 -0.40
C LEU A 17 -1.35 4.79 1.01
N VAL A 18 -0.08 4.45 1.28
CA VAL A 18 0.34 3.93 2.60
C VAL A 18 0.14 4.98 3.69
N LYS A 19 0.54 6.24 3.46
CA LYS A 19 0.30 7.34 4.40
C LYS A 19 -1.19 7.55 4.69
N SER A 20 -2.03 7.48 3.67
CA SER A 20 -3.48 7.64 3.83
C SER A 20 -4.07 6.52 4.69
N ARG A 21 -3.63 5.28 4.48
CA ARG A 21 -4.06 4.14 5.30
C ARG A 21 -3.56 4.26 6.74
N ALA A 22 -2.29 4.60 6.94
CA ALA A 22 -1.73 4.82 8.28
C ALA A 22 -2.44 5.95 9.05
N GLY A 23 -3.05 6.91 8.33
CA GLY A 23 -3.93 7.93 8.90
C GLY A 23 -5.36 7.46 9.21
N GLY A 24 -5.68 6.17 9.05
CA GLY A 24 -6.99 5.58 9.35
C GLY A 24 -7.99 5.61 8.19
N THR A 25 -7.62 6.08 7.00
CA THR A 25 -8.55 6.14 5.86
C THR A 25 -8.77 4.76 5.23
N PHE A 26 -10.03 4.39 4.99
CA PHE A 26 -10.36 3.11 4.38
C PHE A 26 -10.05 3.07 2.88
N SER A 27 -9.69 1.89 2.36
CA SER A 27 -9.32 1.70 0.94
C SER A 27 -10.40 2.16 -0.05
N GLY A 28 -11.67 2.14 0.36
CA GLY A 28 -12.78 2.63 -0.47
C GLY A 28 -12.81 4.15 -0.61
N GLU A 29 -12.39 4.90 0.42
CA GLU A 29 -12.32 6.36 0.36
C GLU A 29 -11.08 6.81 -0.40
N ILE A 30 -9.95 6.12 -0.20
CA ILE A 30 -8.72 6.34 -0.96
C ILE A 30 -8.95 6.07 -2.45
N ALA A 31 -9.71 5.03 -2.80
CA ALA A 31 -10.06 4.73 -4.19
C ALA A 31 -10.81 5.90 -4.87
N LYS A 32 -11.74 6.53 -4.15
CA LYS A 32 -12.51 7.69 -4.66
C LYS A 32 -11.62 8.89 -4.96
N SER A 33 -10.60 9.14 -4.14
CA SER A 33 -9.70 10.30 -4.31
C SER A 33 -8.52 10.04 -5.26
N SER A 34 -8.08 8.79 -5.41
CA SER A 34 -6.90 8.42 -6.20
C SER A 34 -7.21 7.97 -7.63
N GLY A 35 -8.49 7.76 -7.98
CA GLY A 35 -8.88 7.22 -9.29
C GLY A 35 -8.52 5.74 -9.47
N LEU A 36 -8.10 5.06 -8.40
CA LEU A 36 -7.81 3.62 -8.38
C LEU A 36 -9.04 2.82 -7.95
N ALA A 37 -9.08 1.55 -8.34
CA ALA A 37 -10.05 0.63 -7.75
C ALA A 37 -9.68 0.29 -6.30
N SER A 38 -10.67 0.13 -5.42
CA SER A 38 -10.46 -0.22 -4.01
C SER A 38 -9.65 -1.50 -3.80
N HIS A 39 -9.84 -2.51 -4.68
CA HIS A 39 -9.03 -3.73 -4.65
C HIS A 39 -7.55 -3.44 -4.92
N GLN A 40 -7.22 -2.51 -5.82
CA GLN A 40 -5.84 -2.16 -6.14
C GLN A 40 -5.18 -1.44 -4.97
N VAL A 41 -5.90 -0.55 -4.29
CA VAL A 41 -5.42 0.11 -3.07
C VAL A 41 -5.08 -0.94 -2.01
N ARG A 42 -5.98 -1.89 -1.77
CA ARG A 42 -5.76 -2.98 -0.81
C ARG A 42 -4.54 -3.84 -1.17
N VAL A 43 -4.45 -4.29 -2.42
CA VAL A 43 -3.32 -5.13 -2.88
C VAL A 43 -1.98 -4.40 -2.71
N ARG A 44 -1.92 -3.13 -3.13
CA ARG A 44 -0.69 -2.33 -3.07
C ARG A 44 -0.23 -2.08 -1.64
N THR A 45 -1.15 -1.68 -0.78
CA THR A 45 -0.84 -1.37 0.64
C THR A 45 -0.50 -2.64 1.41
N ASN A 46 -1.28 -3.72 1.27
CA ASN A 46 -0.97 -5.00 1.90
C ASN A 46 0.38 -5.58 1.49
N ARG A 47 0.79 -5.41 0.22
CA ARG A 47 2.12 -5.83 -0.23
C ARG A 47 3.24 -5.12 0.51
N VAL A 48 3.07 -3.85 0.88
CA VAL A 48 4.06 -3.11 1.69
C VAL A 48 4.11 -3.69 3.10
N ARG A 49 2.94 -3.88 3.73
CA ARG A 49 2.85 -4.52 5.04
C ARG A 49 3.53 -5.89 5.05
N GLU A 50 3.23 -6.75 4.08
CA GLU A 50 3.83 -8.09 3.97
C GLU A 50 5.35 -8.03 3.78
N ALA A 51 5.84 -7.04 3.03
CA ALA A 51 7.29 -6.82 2.85
C ALA A 51 7.96 -6.38 4.16
N ASP A 52 7.31 -5.51 4.93
CA ASP A 52 7.81 -5.06 6.24
C ASP A 52 7.75 -6.19 7.27
N GLU A 53 6.67 -6.96 7.32
CA GLU A 53 6.54 -8.16 8.16
C GLU A 53 7.68 -9.13 7.84
N ALA A 54 7.98 -9.37 6.55
CA ALA A 54 9.10 -10.22 6.14
C ALA A 54 10.48 -9.63 6.52
N ALA A 55 10.66 -8.31 6.44
CA ALA A 55 11.90 -7.65 6.81
C ALA A 55 12.17 -7.70 8.32
N GLU A 56 11.12 -7.61 9.15
CA GLU A 56 11.17 -7.73 10.61
C GLU A 56 11.17 -9.19 11.10
N GLY A 57 11.49 -10.16 10.23
CA GLY A 57 11.61 -11.57 10.60
C GLY A 57 10.26 -12.29 10.80
N GLY A 58 9.21 -11.84 10.11
CA GLY A 58 7.86 -12.41 10.20
C GLY A 58 7.07 -11.91 11.42
N ALA A 59 7.50 -10.81 12.04
CA ALA A 59 6.74 -10.18 13.12
C ALA A 59 5.35 -9.79 12.61
N ASP A 60 4.32 -10.04 13.42
CA ASP A 60 2.96 -9.58 13.11
C ASP A 60 2.88 -8.07 13.33
N LEU A 61 2.96 -7.31 12.22
CA LEU A 61 2.86 -5.86 12.23
C LEU A 61 1.42 -5.39 12.00
N SER A 62 0.42 -6.28 12.01
CA SER A 62 -0.98 -5.91 11.77
C SER A 62 -1.48 -4.83 12.73
N ALA A 63 -1.01 -4.82 13.98
CA ALA A 63 -1.38 -3.78 14.96
C ALA A 63 -0.69 -2.43 14.70
N ALA A 64 0.44 -2.40 13.99
CA ALA A 64 1.15 -1.18 13.60
C ALA A 64 0.64 -0.60 12.27
N TYR A 65 -0.22 -1.33 11.56
CA TYR A 65 -0.68 -1.04 10.22
C TYR A 65 -2.21 -0.87 10.18
N TRP A 66 -2.67 0.36 9.89
CA TRP A 66 -4.06 0.80 9.64
C TRP A 66 -5.21 0.20 10.45
#